data_AF-A0A7Y5FPM8-F1
#
_entry.id   AF-A0A7Y5FPM8-F1
#
_cell.length_a   1.000
_cell.length_b   1.000
_cell.length_c   1.000
_cell.angle_alpha   90.00
_cell.angle_beta   90.00
_cell.angle_gamma   90.00
#
_symmetry.space_group_name_H-M   'P 1'
#
loop_
_entity.id
_entity.type
_entity.pdbx_description
1 polymer ?
#
loop_
_entity_poly.entity_id
_entity_poly.type
_entity_poly.pdbx_seq_one_letter_code
_entity_poly.pdbx_strand_id
1 'polypeptide(L)'
;MADRFQIIGKYEALKKELHGKLINANALRTKFSELTDPLFVDFEDMDFKTITELADQMKDLQAEMAELTGKIDQMASVYNIED
;
A
#
# COMPACT_ATOMS: atom_id res chain seq x y z
N MET A 1 -1.32 14.46 -28.28
CA MET A 1 -0.22 14.79 -27.34
C MET A 1 -0.87 15.25 -26.06
N ALA A 2 -0.70 14.53 -24.94
CA ALA A 2 -1.20 15.00 -23.65
C ALA A 2 -0.39 16.23 -23.21
N ASP A 3 -1.05 17.22 -22.62
CA ASP A 3 -0.39 18.42 -22.09
C ASP A 3 0.52 18.05 -20.90
N ARG A 4 1.69 18.67 -20.79
CA ARG A 4 2.67 18.44 -19.71
C ARG A 4 2.03 18.64 -18.33
N PHE A 5 1.13 19.62 -18.20
CA PHE A 5 0.37 19.83 -16.96
C PHE A 5 -0.54 18.66 -16.61
N GLN A 6 -1.18 18.04 -17.61
CA GLN A 6 -2.02 16.85 -17.39
C GLN A 6 -1.20 15.63 -16.97
N ILE A 7 0.03 15.51 -17.50
CA ILE A 7 0.98 14.46 -17.12
C ILE A 7 1.41 14.65 -15.66
N ILE A 8 1.88 15.84 -15.28
CA ILE A 8 2.28 16.11 -13.89
C ILE A 8 1.10 15.90 -12.92
N GLY A 9 -0.11 16.37 -13.27
CA GLY A 9 -1.30 16.16 -12.43
C GLY A 9 -1.65 14.68 -12.21
N LYS A 10 -1.49 13.84 -13.24
CA LYS A 10 -1.68 12.38 -13.11
C LYS A 10 -0.59 11.72 -12.28
N TYR A 11 0.67 12.17 -12.41
CA TYR A 11 1.79 11.68 -11.62
C TYR A 11 1.58 11.94 -10.12
N GLU A 12 1.22 13.17 -9.76
CA GLU A 12 0.91 13.55 -8.38
C GLU A 12 -0.32 12.81 -7.83
N ALA A 13 -1.33 12.55 -8.66
CA ALA A 13 -2.47 11.74 -8.27
C ALA A 13 -2.07 10.30 -7.91
N LEU A 14 -1.20 9.67 -8.71
CA LEU A 14 -0.68 8.33 -8.43
C LEU A 14 0.16 8.31 -7.14
N LYS A 15 1.04 9.31 -6.93
CA LYS A 15 1.81 9.45 -5.68
C LYS A 15 0.89 9.57 -4.46
N LYS A 16 -0.15 10.38 -4.55
CA LYS A 16 -1.13 10.55 -3.48
C LYS A 16 -1.90 9.26 -3.20
N GLU A 17 -2.27 8.52 -4.25
CA GLU A 17 -2.91 7.21 -4.11
C GLU A 17 -1.99 6.22 -3.39
N LEU A 18 -0.72 6.11 -3.82
CA LEU A 18 0.29 5.27 -3.17
C LEU A 18 0.47 5.65 -1.69
N HIS A 19 0.52 6.95 -1.37
CA HIS A 19 0.59 7.41 0.02
C HIS A 19 -0.63 6.98 0.85
N GLY A 20 -1.83 7.06 0.28
CA GLY A 20 -3.05 6.55 0.92
C GLY A 20 -2.98 5.04 1.20
N LYS A 21 -2.43 4.26 0.26
CA LYS A 21 -2.22 2.81 0.44
C LYS A 21 -1.20 2.51 1.54
N LEU A 22 -0.13 3.29 1.66
CA LEU A 22 0.84 3.17 2.76
C LEU A 22 0.22 3.42 4.14
N ILE A 23 -0.68 4.39 4.25
CA ILE A 23 -1.43 4.63 5.49
C ILE A 23 -2.29 3.41 5.84
N ASN A 24 -3.00 2.86 4.86
CA ASN A 24 -3.81 1.64 5.06
C ASN A 24 -2.94 0.44 5.46
N ALA A 25 -1.77 0.28 4.83
CA ALA A 25 -0.84 -0.80 5.15
C ALA A 25 -0.35 -0.72 6.60
N ASN A 26 -0.04 0.50 7.07
CA ASN A 26 0.33 0.73 8.46
C ASN A 26 -0.83 0.41 9.42
N ALA A 27 -2.07 0.77 9.07
CA ALA A 27 -3.23 0.43 9.88
C ALA A 27 -3.45 -1.10 9.99
N LEU A 28 -3.32 -1.82 8.87
CA LEU A 28 -3.40 -3.29 8.88
C LEU A 28 -2.27 -3.92 9.69
N ARG A 29 -1.05 -3.40 9.57
CA ARG A 29 0.12 -3.85 10.34
C ARG A 29 -0.11 -3.68 11.84
N THR A 30 -0.66 -2.54 12.27
CA THR A 30 -0.97 -2.29 13.67
C THR A 30 -1.99 -3.29 14.19
N LYS A 31 -3.10 -3.51 13.47
CA LYS A 31 -4.11 -4.51 13.85
C LYS A 31 -3.54 -5.92 13.92
N PHE A 32 -2.72 -6.30 12.94
CA PHE A 32 -2.05 -7.59 12.94
C PHE A 32 -1.16 -7.75 14.18
N SER A 33 -0.39 -6.72 14.52
CA SER A 33 0.44 -6.71 15.73
C SER A 33 -0.41 -6.86 17.00
N GLU A 34 -1.52 -6.15 17.12
CA GLU A 34 -2.42 -6.23 18.29
C GLU A 34 -2.98 -7.65 18.49
N LEU A 35 -3.18 -8.41 17.40
CA LEU A 35 -3.74 -9.76 17.46
C LEU A 35 -2.69 -10.87 17.59
N THR A 36 -1.42 -10.55 17.38
CA THR A 36 -0.33 -11.55 17.32
C THR A 36 0.79 -11.30 18.32
N ASP A 37 0.80 -10.15 18.99
CA ASP A 37 1.84 -9.80 19.96
C ASP A 37 1.70 -10.68 21.22
N PRO A 38 2.68 -11.55 21.50
CA PRO A 38 2.64 -12.47 22.63
C PRO A 38 2.74 -11.76 23.98
N LEU A 39 3.03 -10.46 24.02
CA LEU A 39 2.94 -9.65 25.23
C LEU A 39 1.49 -9.35 25.64
N PHE A 40 0.54 -9.47 24.70
CA PHE A 40 -0.87 -9.11 24.91
C PHE A 40 -1.84 -10.25 24.60
N VAL A 41 -1.44 -11.24 23.79
CA VAL A 41 -2.31 -12.32 23.32
C VAL A 41 -1.61 -13.67 23.49
N ASP A 42 -2.20 -14.55 24.30
CA ASP A 42 -1.77 -15.95 24.39
C ASP A 42 -2.13 -16.71 23.12
N PHE A 43 -1.30 -17.68 22.74
CA PHE A 43 -1.50 -18.46 21.50
C PHE A 43 -2.87 -19.14 21.41
N GLU A 44 -3.40 -19.61 22.54
CA GLU A 44 -4.69 -20.29 22.62
C GLU A 44 -5.88 -19.33 22.34
N ASP A 45 -5.67 -18.03 22.57
CA ASP A 45 -6.67 -16.97 22.41
C ASP A 45 -6.51 -16.18 21.10
N MET A 46 -5.51 -16.53 20.27
CA MET A 46 -5.29 -15.88 18.98
C MET A 46 -6.45 -16.15 18.02
N ASP A 47 -7.01 -15.08 17.47
CA ASP A 47 -8.00 -15.18 16.40
C ASP A 47 -7.31 -15.43 15.05
N PHE A 48 -6.92 -16.69 14.82
CA PHE A 48 -6.25 -17.13 13.59
C PHE A 48 -7.03 -16.81 12.32
N LYS A 49 -8.37 -16.78 12.41
CA LYS A 49 -9.20 -16.44 11.26
C LYS A 49 -9.00 -14.97 10.89
N THR A 50 -9.14 -14.07 11.85
CA THR A 50 -8.92 -12.63 11.62
C THR A 50 -7.47 -12.34 11.21
N ILE A 51 -6.49 -13.02 11.82
CA ILE A 51 -5.07 -12.92 11.44
C ILE A 51 -4.84 -13.31 9.98
N THR A 52 -5.47 -14.40 9.52
CA THR A 52 -5.37 -14.86 8.13
C THR A 52 -6.03 -13.86 7.16
N GLU A 53 -7.23 -13.38 7.50
CA GLU A 53 -7.93 -12.37 6.70
C GLU A 53 -7.12 -11.06 6.58
N LEU A 54 -6.47 -10.62 7.66
CA LEU A 54 -5.57 -9.47 7.64
C LEU A 54 -4.32 -9.72 6.78
N ALA A 55 -3.73 -10.92 6.85
CA ALA A 55 -2.58 -11.28 6.04
C ALA A 55 -2.91 -11.26 4.55
N ASP A 56 -4.08 -11.77 4.15
CA ASP A 56 -4.56 -11.72 2.77
C ASP A 56 -4.80 -10.27 2.32
N GLN A 57 -5.44 -9.43 3.15
CA GLN A 57 -5.60 -8.00 2.86
C GLN A 57 -4.26 -7.28 2.69
N MET A 58 -3.26 -7.60 3.51
CA MET A 58 -1.92 -7.02 3.38
C MET A 58 -1.23 -7.46 2.09
N LYS A 59 -1.42 -8.71 1.67
CA LYS A 59 -0.88 -9.25 0.41
C LYS A 59 -1.52 -8.58 -0.80
N ASP A 60 -2.84 -8.43 -0.81
CA ASP A 60 -3.55 -7.74 -1.89
C ASP A 60 -3.10 -6.27 -1.97
N LEU A 61 -3.01 -5.60 -0.82
CA LEU A 61 -2.51 -4.22 -0.75
C LEU A 61 -1.06 -4.10 -1.24
N GLN A 62 -0.20 -5.06 -0.94
CA GLN A 62 1.16 -5.10 -1.43
C GLN A 62 1.20 -5.21 -2.96
N ALA A 63 0.33 -6.04 -3.56
CA ALA A 63 0.23 -6.16 -5.01
C ALA A 63 -0.25 -4.85 -5.67
N GLU A 64 -1.28 -4.22 -5.11
CA GLU A 64 -1.78 -2.91 -5.57
C GLU A 64 -0.70 -1.83 -5.51
N MET A 65 0.06 -1.76 -4.41
CA MET A 65 1.16 -0.79 -4.26
C MET A 65 2.29 -1.06 -5.25
N ALA A 66 2.61 -2.32 -5.53
CA ALA A 66 3.61 -2.67 -6.53
C ALA A 66 3.18 -2.25 -7.94
N GLU A 67 1.90 -2.44 -8.28
CA GLU A 67 1.34 -1.97 -9.55
C GLU A 67 1.38 -0.44 -9.66
N LEU A 68 0.98 0.27 -8.60
CA LEU A 68 1.03 1.74 -8.56
C LEU A 68 2.46 2.27 -8.69
N THR A 69 3.41 1.67 -7.98
CA THR A 69 4.83 2.04 -8.06
C THR A 69 5.35 1.83 -9.48
N GLY A 70 5.04 0.70 -10.11
CA GLY A 70 5.40 0.45 -11.50
C GLY A 70 4.82 1.46 -12.49
N LYS A 71 3.57 1.90 -12.28
CA LYS A 71 2.94 2.98 -13.08
C LYS A 71 3.65 4.32 -12.88
N ILE A 72 4.01 4.67 -11.65
CA ILE A 72 4.75 5.90 -11.32
C ILE A 72 6.11 5.88 -12.02
N ASP A 73 6.88 4.79 -11.90
CA ASP A 73 8.20 4.64 -12.50
C ASP A 73 8.15 4.71 -14.03
N GLN A 74 7.19 4.00 -14.64
CA GLN A 74 6.97 4.04 -16.08
C GLN A 74 6.65 5.47 -16.53
N MET A 75 5.82 6.18 -15.78
CA MET A 75 5.41 7.53 -16.12
C MET A 75 6.55 8.54 -15.95
N ALA A 76 7.35 8.42 -14.89
CA ALA A 76 8.54 9.23 -14.69
C ALA A 76 9.54 9.03 -15.84
N SER A 77 9.76 7.77 -16.25
CA SER A 77 10.66 7.42 -17.36
C SER A 77 10.16 7.90 -18.72
N VAL A 78 8.90 7.67 -19.06
CA VAL A 78 8.33 8.04 -20.39
C VAL A 78 8.30 9.56 -20.58
N TYR A 79 8.09 10.32 -19.50
CA TYR A 79 7.89 11.76 -19.58
C TYR A 79 9.06 12.59 -19.03
N ASN A 80 10.19 11.97 -18.67
CA ASN A 80 11.35 12.61 -18.02
C ASN A 80 10.92 13.53 -16.86
N ILE A 81 10.07 13.01 -15.97
CA ILE A 81 9.69 13.70 -14.74
C ILE A 81 10.82 13.46 -13.75
N GLU A 82 11.50 14.53 -13.34
CA GLU A 82 12.47 14.47 -12.23
C GLU A 82 11.71 14.35 -10.91
N ASP A 83 12.20 13.46 -10.05
CA ASP A 83 11.59 13.14 -8.75
C ASP A 83 11.98 14.13 -7.64
#